data_AF-A0A1D8G847-F1
#
_entry.id   AF-A0A1D8G847-F1
#
_cell.length_a   1.000
_cell.length_b   1.000
_cell.length_c   1.000
_cell.angle_alpha   90.00
_cell.angle_beta   90.00
_cell.angle_gamma   90.00
#
_symmetry.space_group_name_H-M   'P 1'
#
loop_
_entity.id
_entity.type
_entity.pdbx_description
1 polymer ?
#
loop_
_entity_poly.entity_id
_entity_poly.type
_entity_poly.pdbx_seq_one_letter_code
_entity_poly.pdbx_strand_id
1 'polypeptide(L)'
;MTADLITTGAGAPPAGTARYWAECTERFAALFARHVPHGAEKVPMTDAELREVIDACNRAVAPLGRTVSDKRWISYMDVVRWSQSARHIKDMEAFKAVCVLNCVTFVWDDMDASLHDFGLFLPQVRAVCDRYYTPPDADFAYEGARAFVTSDHMFRDAPLKRVLCGTSPEQYFRFRVTDVGVDFWMRMSYPIYRHPALTEHSKTGLAARMATRGLAVVNDFYSYDRERALGQITNCFRLCDMADEADFRRFFQARLDDMAEDLECIGAFDDVTRDVLLDLIHGNFVWTTRDLRYQAPVNDVNSRIR
;
A
#
# COMPACT_ATOMS: atom_id res chain seq x y z
N MET A 1 11.73 39.81 45.25
CA MET A 1 11.04 38.53 44.99
C MET A 1 10.03 38.77 43.89
N THR A 2 10.44 38.63 42.65
CA THR A 2 9.59 38.73 41.46
C THR A 2 9.45 37.32 40.90
N ALA A 3 8.23 36.80 40.94
CA ALA A 3 7.90 35.49 40.40
C ALA A 3 7.75 35.60 38.88
N ASP A 4 8.64 34.95 38.15
CA ASP A 4 8.49 34.73 36.71
C ASP A 4 7.42 33.66 36.48
N LEU A 5 6.28 34.10 35.94
CA LEU A 5 5.27 33.23 35.35
C LEU A 5 5.82 32.67 34.04
N ILE A 6 6.33 31.45 34.10
CA ILE A 6 6.55 30.61 32.92
C ILE A 6 5.16 30.23 32.40
N THR A 7 4.64 31.02 31.46
CA THR A 7 3.60 30.55 30.55
C THR A 7 4.21 29.45 29.69
N THR A 8 3.94 28.21 30.08
CA THR A 8 4.08 27.05 29.21
C THR A 8 3.25 27.29 27.96
N GLY A 9 3.92 27.34 26.80
CA GLY A 9 3.25 27.45 25.52
C GLY A 9 2.29 26.28 25.35
N ALA A 10 0.99 26.56 25.38
CA ALA A 10 -0.02 25.62 24.92
C ALA A 10 0.28 25.34 23.43
N GLY A 11 0.83 24.16 23.15
CA GLY A 11 1.03 23.70 21.77
C GLY A 11 -0.29 23.80 21.03
N ALA A 12 -0.24 24.32 19.79
CA ALA A 12 -1.40 24.33 18.91
C ALA A 12 -2.02 22.92 18.87
N PRO A 13 -3.37 22.81 18.86
CA PRO A 13 -4.01 21.50 18.81
C PRO A 13 -3.48 20.71 17.61
N PRO A 14 -3.25 19.38 17.76
CA PRO A 14 -2.74 18.55 16.69
C PRO A 14 -3.64 18.69 15.45
N ALA A 15 -3.07 19.17 14.36
CA ALA A 15 -3.74 19.23 13.07
C ALA A 15 -3.63 17.87 12.36
N GLY A 16 -4.62 17.51 11.54
CA GLY A 16 -4.56 16.29 10.74
C GLY A 16 -4.91 15.02 11.52
N THR A 17 -4.29 13.89 11.16
CA THR A 17 -4.65 12.58 11.74
C THR A 17 -4.02 12.34 13.11
N ALA A 18 -3.00 13.10 13.49
CA ALA A 18 -2.37 13.05 14.81
C ALA A 18 -3.37 13.17 15.98
N ARG A 19 -4.44 13.96 15.83
CA ARG A 19 -5.51 14.11 16.84
C ARG A 19 -6.26 12.81 17.11
N TYR A 20 -6.40 11.97 16.09
CA TYR A 20 -7.23 10.76 16.13
C TYR A 20 -6.40 9.47 16.13
N TRP A 21 -5.07 9.58 16.08
CA TRP A 21 -4.16 8.46 15.84
C TRP A 21 -4.40 7.27 16.79
N ALA A 22 -4.39 7.52 18.10
CA ALA A 22 -4.56 6.47 19.10
C ALA A 22 -5.95 5.80 19.01
N GLU A 23 -7.01 6.61 18.98
CA GLU A 23 -8.41 6.13 18.90
C GLU A 23 -8.63 5.30 17.64
N CYS A 24 -8.23 5.81 16.48
CA CYS A 24 -8.41 5.13 15.20
C CYS A 24 -7.58 3.86 15.11
N THR A 25 -6.34 3.86 15.62
CA THR A 25 -5.49 2.66 15.66
C THR A 25 -6.11 1.55 16.52
N GLU A 26 -6.65 1.91 17.69
CA GLU A 26 -7.35 0.95 18.55
C GLU A 26 -8.60 0.38 17.87
N ARG A 27 -9.38 1.23 17.21
CA ARG A 27 -10.60 0.81 16.50
C ARG A 27 -10.31 -0.07 15.27
N PHE A 28 -9.26 0.23 14.50
CA PHE A 28 -8.79 -0.68 13.45
C PHE A 28 -8.35 -2.02 14.03
N ALA A 29 -7.54 -2.01 15.10
CA ALA A 29 -7.08 -3.25 15.74
C ALA A 29 -8.27 -4.09 16.28
N ALA A 30 -9.27 -3.44 16.87
CA ALA A 30 -10.49 -4.11 17.34
C ALA A 30 -11.32 -4.72 16.19
N LEU A 31 -11.39 -4.04 15.04
CA LEU A 31 -12.03 -4.59 13.84
C LEU A 31 -11.27 -5.84 13.35
N PHE A 32 -9.95 -5.76 13.18
CA PHE A 32 -9.15 -6.92 12.74
C PHE A 32 -9.23 -8.08 13.73
N ALA A 33 -9.19 -7.83 15.04
CA ALA A 33 -9.32 -8.88 16.05
C ALA A 33 -10.67 -9.61 16.01
N ARG A 34 -11.72 -8.97 15.49
CA ARG A 34 -13.06 -9.58 15.34
C ARG A 34 -13.17 -10.46 14.09
N HIS A 35 -12.58 -10.03 12.98
CA HIS A 35 -12.80 -10.65 11.66
C HIS A 35 -11.63 -11.50 11.17
N VAL A 36 -10.42 -11.32 11.71
CA VAL A 36 -9.23 -12.05 11.30
C VAL A 36 -8.85 -13.04 12.42
N PRO A 37 -8.99 -14.36 12.20
CA PRO A 37 -8.89 -15.37 13.26
C PRO A 37 -7.47 -15.59 13.81
N HIS A 38 -6.46 -15.01 13.15
CA HIS A 38 -5.05 -15.21 13.43
C HIS A 38 -4.25 -13.91 13.33
N GLY A 39 -3.13 -13.85 14.06
CA GLY A 39 -2.20 -12.71 13.99
C GLY A 39 -1.46 -12.65 12.66
N ALA A 40 -1.04 -11.44 12.27
CA ALA A 40 -0.18 -11.24 11.11
C ALA A 40 1.19 -11.89 11.33
N GLU A 41 1.69 -12.59 10.32
CA GLU A 41 2.97 -13.30 10.35
C GLU A 41 3.91 -12.70 9.29
N LYS A 42 5.07 -12.21 9.73
CA LYS A 42 6.08 -11.67 8.81
C LYS A 42 6.80 -12.83 8.14
N VAL A 43 6.76 -12.89 6.81
CA VAL A 43 7.50 -13.88 6.02
C VAL A 43 8.99 -13.77 6.32
N PRO A 44 9.63 -14.84 6.82
CA PRO A 44 11.07 -14.87 7.04
C PRO A 44 11.79 -14.90 5.69
N MET A 45 12.89 -14.18 5.62
CA MET A 45 13.84 -14.24 4.50
C MET A 45 15.23 -14.38 5.09
N THR A 46 16.04 -15.23 4.48
CA THR A 46 17.47 -15.31 4.78
C THR A 46 18.18 -14.04 4.33
N ASP A 47 19.36 -13.77 4.88
CA ASP A 47 20.19 -12.63 4.47
C ASP A 47 20.55 -12.69 2.98
N ALA A 48 20.70 -13.91 2.43
CA ALA A 48 20.99 -14.11 1.01
C ALA A 48 19.80 -13.72 0.12
N GLU A 49 18.58 -14.12 0.48
CA GLU A 49 17.37 -13.74 -0.25
C GLU A 49 17.11 -12.23 -0.14
N LEU A 50 17.31 -11.65 1.04
CA LEU A 50 17.19 -10.22 1.26
C LEU A 50 18.16 -9.44 0.37
N ARG A 51 19.44 -9.84 0.36
CA ARG A 51 20.47 -9.23 -0.47
C ARG A 51 20.14 -9.37 -1.96
N GLU A 52 19.66 -10.53 -2.39
CA GLU A 52 19.26 -10.77 -3.78
C GLU A 52 18.18 -9.78 -4.23
N VAL A 53 17.12 -9.62 -3.41
CA VAL A 53 16.03 -8.68 -3.68
C VAL A 53 16.55 -7.25 -3.76
N ILE A 54 17.35 -6.81 -2.78
CA ILE A 54 17.88 -5.44 -2.77
C ILE A 54 18.78 -5.19 -3.99
N ASP A 55 19.61 -6.16 -4.38
CA ASP A 55 20.45 -6.04 -5.58
C ASP A 55 19.62 -5.98 -6.86
N ALA A 56 18.52 -6.74 -6.94
CA ALA A 56 17.58 -6.67 -8.04
C ALA A 56 16.88 -5.30 -8.12
N CYS A 57 16.42 -4.77 -6.97
CA CYS A 57 15.85 -3.42 -6.89
C CYS A 57 16.83 -2.36 -7.38
N ASN A 58 18.08 -2.39 -6.89
CA ASN A 58 19.12 -1.45 -7.31
C ASN A 58 19.40 -1.52 -8.81
N ARG A 59 19.51 -2.72 -9.38
CA ARG A 59 19.70 -2.87 -10.84
C ARG A 59 18.53 -2.28 -11.64
N ALA A 60 17.30 -2.48 -11.17
CA ALA A 60 16.11 -2.04 -11.89
C ALA A 60 15.93 -0.51 -11.89
N VAL A 61 16.38 0.19 -10.84
CA VAL A 61 16.29 1.67 -10.78
C VAL A 61 17.55 2.40 -11.22
N ALA A 62 18.68 1.69 -11.37
CA ALA A 62 19.95 2.28 -11.81
C ALA A 62 19.85 3.05 -13.15
N PRO A 63 19.12 2.59 -14.18
CA PRO A 63 18.95 3.36 -15.43
C PRO A 63 18.31 4.73 -15.23
N LEU A 64 17.50 4.91 -14.18
CA LEU A 64 16.87 6.19 -13.85
C LEU A 64 17.80 7.15 -13.08
N GLY A 65 19.06 6.76 -12.88
CA GLY A 65 20.06 7.55 -12.15
C GLY A 65 19.78 7.65 -10.64
N ARG A 66 19.07 6.67 -10.06
CA ARG A 66 18.67 6.69 -8.65
C ARG A 66 19.49 5.74 -7.79
N THR A 67 19.92 6.27 -6.65
CA THR A 67 20.51 5.49 -5.56
C THR A 67 19.52 5.47 -4.40
N VAL A 68 19.16 4.27 -3.96
CA VAL A 68 18.21 4.06 -2.87
C VAL A 68 18.90 3.22 -1.81
N SER A 69 18.78 3.63 -0.55
CA SER A 69 19.44 2.94 0.56
C SER A 69 18.76 1.62 0.90
N ASP A 70 19.53 0.66 1.41
CA ASP A 70 19.00 -0.61 1.92
C ASP A 70 17.92 -0.39 2.98
N LYS A 71 18.04 0.64 3.82
CA LYS A 71 17.02 1.04 4.79
C LYS A 71 15.67 1.34 4.12
N ARG A 72 15.69 2.11 3.03
CA ARG A 72 14.48 2.47 2.27
C ARG A 72 13.91 1.25 1.54
N TRP A 73 14.77 0.40 1.00
CA TRP A 73 14.34 -0.88 0.40
C TRP A 73 13.66 -1.81 1.39
N ILE A 74 14.22 -1.97 2.60
CA ILE A 74 13.62 -2.81 3.65
C ILE A 74 12.25 -2.25 4.07
N SER A 75 12.12 -0.94 4.24
CA SER A 75 10.83 -0.29 4.55
C SER A 75 9.76 -0.59 3.49
N TYR A 76 10.10 -0.48 2.20
CA TYR A 76 9.16 -0.82 1.11
C TYR A 76 8.85 -2.30 1.02
N MET A 77 9.85 -3.16 1.16
CA MET A 77 9.69 -4.60 1.04
C MET A 77 8.88 -5.18 2.20
N ASP A 78 8.94 -4.58 3.38
CA ASP A 78 8.30 -5.12 4.58
C ASP A 78 6.77 -5.17 4.47
N VAL A 79 6.12 -4.35 3.62
CA VAL A 79 4.68 -4.54 3.32
C VAL A 79 4.42 -5.89 2.68
N VAL A 80 5.29 -6.36 1.77
CA VAL A 80 5.20 -7.70 1.16
C VAL A 80 5.39 -8.78 2.19
N ARG A 81 6.35 -8.59 3.10
CA ARG A 81 6.62 -9.59 4.14
C ARG A 81 5.53 -9.68 5.18
N TRP A 82 4.86 -8.58 5.52
CA TRP A 82 3.77 -8.58 6.49
C TRP A 82 2.40 -8.93 5.88
N SER A 83 2.22 -8.67 4.58
CA SER A 83 0.89 -8.69 3.93
C SER A 83 0.74 -9.77 2.85
N GLN A 84 1.69 -10.69 2.75
CA GLN A 84 1.46 -11.98 2.08
C GLN A 84 1.09 -13.02 3.13
N SER A 85 0.41 -14.10 2.73
CA SER A 85 0.04 -15.16 3.66
C SER A 85 1.15 -16.20 3.78
N ALA A 86 2.02 -16.02 4.77
CA ALA A 86 3.20 -16.86 5.02
C ALA A 86 2.88 -18.36 5.02
N ARG A 87 1.75 -18.73 5.64
CA ARG A 87 1.28 -20.13 5.77
C ARG A 87 0.95 -20.82 4.44
N HIS A 88 0.68 -20.04 3.40
CA HIS A 88 0.21 -20.54 2.09
C HIS A 88 1.26 -20.41 0.98
N ILE A 89 2.45 -19.86 1.27
CA ILE A 89 3.52 -19.69 0.28
C ILE A 89 4.01 -21.05 -0.22
N LYS A 90 4.02 -21.23 -1.54
CA LYS A 90 4.56 -22.41 -2.24
C LYS A 90 5.70 -22.08 -3.19
N ASP A 91 5.83 -20.82 -3.57
CA ASP A 91 6.84 -20.34 -4.52
C ASP A 91 7.56 -19.11 -3.98
N MET A 92 8.78 -19.32 -3.50
CA MET A 92 9.63 -18.25 -2.97
C MET A 92 10.26 -17.37 -4.06
N GLU A 93 10.40 -17.87 -5.29
CA GLU A 93 10.89 -17.04 -6.41
C GLU A 93 9.82 -16.01 -6.78
N ALA A 94 8.56 -16.45 -6.89
CA ALA A 94 7.42 -15.53 -7.06
C ALA A 94 7.31 -14.53 -5.91
N PHE A 95 7.54 -14.96 -4.65
CA PHE A 95 7.53 -14.05 -3.50
C PHE A 95 8.62 -12.97 -3.61
N LYS A 96 9.87 -13.36 -3.95
CA LYS A 96 10.96 -12.42 -4.21
C LYS A 96 10.66 -11.47 -5.36
N ALA A 97 9.99 -11.94 -6.42
CA ALA A 97 9.55 -11.10 -7.52
C ALA A 97 8.61 -10.00 -7.04
N VAL A 98 7.62 -10.33 -6.21
CA VAL A 98 6.71 -9.34 -5.62
C VAL A 98 7.46 -8.37 -4.73
N CYS A 99 8.43 -8.83 -3.93
CA CYS A 99 9.29 -7.94 -3.16
C CYS A 99 10.00 -6.91 -4.05
N VAL A 100 10.63 -7.36 -5.15
CA VAL A 100 11.34 -6.46 -6.08
C VAL A 100 10.37 -5.50 -6.78
N LEU A 101 9.31 -6.04 -7.38
CA LEU A 101 8.32 -5.30 -8.14
C LEU A 101 7.65 -4.22 -7.29
N ASN A 102 7.18 -4.57 -6.09
CA ASN A 102 6.62 -3.63 -5.13
C ASN A 102 7.61 -2.49 -4.82
N CYS A 103 8.86 -2.83 -4.48
CA CYS A 103 9.88 -1.85 -4.12
C CYS A 103 10.17 -0.85 -5.26
N VAL A 104 10.39 -1.35 -6.48
CA VAL A 104 10.75 -0.47 -7.60
C VAL A 104 9.57 0.40 -8.03
N THR A 105 8.33 -0.07 -7.88
CA THR A 105 7.14 0.75 -8.11
C THR A 105 6.87 1.76 -6.98
N PHE A 106 7.28 1.48 -5.73
CA PHE A 106 7.30 2.48 -4.66
C PHE A 106 8.27 3.62 -4.95
N VAL A 107 9.45 3.32 -5.52
CA VAL A 107 10.38 4.35 -5.97
C VAL A 107 9.77 5.19 -7.08
N TRP A 108 9.10 4.58 -8.05
CA TRP A 108 8.37 5.29 -9.11
C TRP A 108 7.28 6.23 -8.54
N ASP A 109 6.47 5.75 -7.59
CA ASP A 109 5.44 6.56 -6.92
C ASP A 109 6.03 7.77 -6.17
N ASP A 110 7.09 7.54 -5.39
CA ASP A 110 7.76 8.60 -4.63
C ASP A 110 8.61 9.55 -5.51
N MET A 111 8.83 9.24 -6.79
CA MET A 111 9.66 10.00 -7.72
C MET A 111 8.91 11.12 -8.44
N ASP A 112 9.58 12.23 -8.69
CA ASP A 112 9.06 13.32 -9.53
C ASP A 112 8.68 12.82 -10.94
N ALA A 113 7.53 13.29 -11.47
CA ALA A 113 7.00 12.83 -12.76
C ALA A 113 7.94 13.14 -13.92
N SER A 114 8.74 14.20 -13.80
CA SER A 114 9.75 14.59 -14.79
C SER A 114 10.88 13.58 -14.95
N LEU A 115 11.04 12.67 -13.99
CA LEU A 115 12.07 11.63 -13.98
C LEU A 115 11.54 10.29 -14.51
N HIS A 116 10.25 10.23 -14.85
CA HIS A 116 9.59 9.02 -15.32
C HIS A 116 10.01 8.70 -16.75
N ASP A 117 11.07 7.92 -16.91
CA ASP A 117 11.46 7.37 -18.20
C ASP A 117 10.94 5.94 -18.37
N PHE A 118 9.81 5.80 -19.07
CA PHE A 118 9.21 4.51 -19.38
C PHE A 118 10.12 3.62 -20.23
N GLY A 119 10.90 4.22 -21.15
CA GLY A 119 11.81 3.50 -22.04
C GLY A 119 12.98 2.86 -21.29
N LEU A 120 13.38 3.45 -20.16
CA LEU A 120 14.38 2.89 -19.27
C LEU A 120 13.80 1.97 -18.20
N PHE A 121 12.60 2.27 -17.67
CA PHE A 121 12.02 1.54 -16.55
C PHE A 121 11.30 0.24 -16.94
N LEU A 122 10.44 0.27 -17.96
CA LEU A 122 9.63 -0.91 -18.33
C LEU A 122 10.48 -2.12 -18.75
N PRO A 123 11.61 -2.00 -19.47
CA PRO A 123 12.48 -3.13 -19.73
C PRO A 123 13.05 -3.78 -18.45
N GLN A 124 13.28 -2.99 -17.39
CA GLN A 124 13.75 -3.52 -16.11
C GLN A 124 12.64 -4.28 -15.38
N VAL A 125 11.42 -3.75 -15.40
CA VAL A 125 10.24 -4.46 -14.87
C VAL A 125 10.06 -5.80 -15.59
N ARG A 126 10.18 -5.81 -16.93
CA ARG A 126 10.12 -7.07 -17.70
C ARG A 126 11.22 -8.05 -17.29
N ALA A 127 12.45 -7.58 -17.16
CA ALA A 127 13.59 -8.42 -16.77
C ALA A 127 13.41 -9.05 -15.37
N VAL A 128 12.77 -8.33 -14.42
CA VAL A 128 12.38 -8.89 -13.13
C VAL A 128 11.33 -9.99 -13.31
N CYS A 129 10.28 -9.73 -14.08
CA CYS A 129 9.23 -10.73 -14.33
C CYS A 129 9.79 -12.01 -14.97
N ASP A 130 10.63 -11.88 -16.00
CA ASP A 130 11.26 -13.02 -16.71
C ASP A 130 12.17 -13.85 -15.83
N ARG A 131 12.79 -13.22 -14.84
CA ARG A 131 13.72 -13.91 -13.94
C ARG A 131 13.01 -14.83 -12.97
N TYR A 132 11.86 -14.42 -12.45
CA TYR A 132 11.25 -15.07 -11.29
C TYR A 132 9.97 -15.86 -11.60
N TYR A 133 9.32 -15.57 -12.72
CA TYR A 133 8.05 -16.22 -13.08
C TYR A 133 8.21 -17.15 -14.27
N THR A 134 7.22 -18.04 -14.44
CA THR A 134 7.03 -18.74 -15.72
C THR A 134 6.64 -17.74 -16.81
N PRO A 135 6.85 -18.03 -18.11
CA PRO A 135 6.52 -17.05 -19.16
C PRO A 135 5.08 -16.51 -19.12
N PRO A 136 4.02 -17.34 -18.93
CA PRO A 136 2.65 -16.82 -18.82
C PRO A 136 2.43 -15.93 -17.59
N ASP A 137 3.01 -16.29 -16.45
CA ASP A 137 2.89 -15.52 -15.21
C ASP A 137 3.68 -14.21 -15.32
N ALA A 138 4.86 -14.25 -15.96
CA ALA A 138 5.71 -13.10 -16.24
C ALA A 138 4.98 -12.07 -17.11
N ASP A 139 4.32 -12.51 -18.18
CA ASP A 139 3.54 -11.65 -19.07
C ASP A 139 2.40 -10.96 -18.31
N PHE A 140 1.69 -11.70 -17.47
CA PHE A 140 0.55 -11.17 -16.72
C PHE A 140 0.96 -10.21 -15.60
N ALA A 141 2.02 -10.53 -14.87
CA ALA A 141 2.59 -9.66 -13.85
C ALA A 141 3.17 -8.38 -14.47
N TYR A 142 3.89 -8.50 -15.59
CA TYR A 142 4.42 -7.36 -16.34
C TYR A 142 3.32 -6.42 -16.83
N GLU A 143 2.22 -6.96 -17.38
CA GLU A 143 1.10 -6.13 -17.82
C GLU A 143 0.44 -5.40 -16.64
N GLY A 144 0.30 -6.05 -15.48
CA GLY A 144 -0.17 -5.39 -14.26
C GLY A 144 0.74 -4.23 -13.82
N ALA A 145 2.06 -4.45 -13.82
CA ALA A 145 3.04 -3.43 -13.47
C ALA A 145 3.01 -2.26 -14.45
N ARG A 146 2.98 -2.55 -15.75
CA ARG A 146 2.91 -1.56 -16.83
C ARG A 146 1.64 -0.71 -16.69
N ALA A 147 0.48 -1.33 -16.50
CA ALA A 147 -0.78 -0.63 -16.31
C ALA A 147 -0.74 0.28 -15.08
N PHE A 148 -0.16 -0.19 -13.97
CA PHE A 148 -0.02 0.59 -12.74
C PHE A 148 0.84 1.85 -12.93
N VAL A 149 2.08 1.71 -13.43
CA VAL A 149 2.99 2.87 -13.58
C VAL A 149 2.57 3.83 -14.68
N THR A 150 1.91 3.33 -15.73
CA THR A 150 1.25 4.17 -16.73
C THR A 150 0.08 4.94 -16.11
N SER A 151 -0.76 4.28 -15.30
CA SER A 151 -1.86 4.92 -14.59
C SER A 151 -1.37 6.03 -13.67
N ASP A 152 -0.40 5.76 -12.78
CA ASP A 152 0.17 6.78 -11.89
C ASP A 152 0.57 8.04 -12.67
N HIS A 153 1.39 7.88 -13.72
CA HIS A 153 1.86 9.00 -14.53
C HIS A 153 0.73 9.76 -15.23
N MET A 154 -0.21 9.04 -15.86
CA MET A 154 -1.34 9.65 -16.58
C MET A 154 -2.25 10.46 -15.66
N PHE A 155 -2.40 10.04 -14.41
CA PHE A 155 -3.38 10.62 -13.49
C PHE A 155 -2.84 11.73 -12.59
N ARG A 156 -1.52 12.02 -12.54
CA ARG A 156 -0.93 13.00 -11.59
C ARG A 156 -1.65 14.36 -11.57
N ASP A 157 -1.94 14.93 -12.75
CA ASP A 157 -2.67 16.21 -12.89
C ASP A 157 -3.98 16.09 -13.69
N ALA A 158 -4.47 14.86 -13.87
CA ALA A 158 -5.65 14.62 -14.70
C ALA A 158 -6.93 15.21 -14.07
N PRO A 159 -7.77 15.93 -14.83
CA PRO A 159 -9.07 16.39 -14.35
C PRO A 159 -9.97 15.24 -13.86
N LEU A 160 -9.89 14.08 -14.51
CA LEU A 160 -10.64 12.89 -14.12
C LEU A 160 -10.31 12.43 -12.69
N LYS A 161 -9.04 12.50 -12.27
CA LYS A 161 -8.63 12.15 -10.89
C LYS A 161 -9.36 13.02 -9.86
N ARG A 162 -9.49 14.32 -10.13
CA ARG A 162 -10.21 15.25 -9.24
C ARG A 162 -11.69 14.90 -9.12
N VAL A 163 -12.33 14.54 -10.24
CA VAL A 163 -13.73 14.12 -10.24
C VAL A 163 -13.90 12.85 -9.42
N LEU A 164 -13.10 11.80 -9.71
CA LEU A 164 -13.21 10.52 -9.00
C LEU A 164 -12.91 10.66 -7.50
N CYS A 165 -11.91 11.45 -7.14
CA CYS A 165 -11.51 11.62 -5.73
C CYS A 165 -12.36 12.62 -4.95
N GLY A 166 -13.14 13.48 -5.61
CA GLY A 166 -13.92 14.53 -4.96
C GLY A 166 -15.44 14.30 -4.98
N THR A 167 -15.93 13.25 -5.65
CA THR A 167 -17.37 13.03 -5.83
C THR A 167 -17.99 12.26 -4.67
N SER A 168 -17.51 11.04 -4.40
CA SER A 168 -18.05 10.16 -3.36
C SER A 168 -17.07 9.04 -3.01
N PRO A 169 -17.21 8.37 -1.85
CA PRO A 169 -16.39 7.22 -1.50
C PRO A 169 -16.42 6.11 -2.56
N GLU A 170 -17.56 5.86 -3.20
CA GLU A 170 -17.70 4.82 -4.23
C GLU A 170 -16.87 5.11 -5.48
N GLN A 171 -16.85 6.37 -5.94
CA GLN A 171 -16.00 6.76 -7.08
C GLN A 171 -14.52 6.74 -6.69
N TYR A 172 -14.20 7.17 -5.47
CA TYR A 172 -12.86 7.14 -4.93
C TYR A 172 -12.31 5.71 -4.90
N PHE A 173 -13.02 4.77 -4.28
CA PHE A 173 -12.55 3.39 -4.18
C PHE A 173 -12.53 2.67 -5.53
N ARG A 174 -13.45 3.02 -6.46
CA ARG A 174 -13.38 2.52 -7.84
C ARG A 174 -12.07 2.91 -8.54
N PHE A 175 -11.63 4.15 -8.36
CA PHE A 175 -10.33 4.61 -8.86
C PHE A 175 -9.16 3.89 -8.17
N ARG A 176 -9.27 3.68 -6.85
CA ARG A 176 -8.22 3.06 -6.04
C ARG A 176 -7.94 1.60 -6.35
N VAL A 177 -8.86 0.86 -6.96
CA VAL A 177 -8.59 -0.54 -7.38
C VAL A 177 -7.27 -0.64 -8.17
N THR A 178 -7.01 0.36 -9.03
CA THR A 178 -5.75 0.46 -9.76
C THR A 178 -4.75 1.39 -9.08
N ASP A 179 -5.17 2.58 -8.62
CA ASP A 179 -4.25 3.62 -8.12
C ASP A 179 -3.54 3.25 -6.81
N VAL A 180 -4.15 2.44 -5.94
CA VAL A 180 -3.46 1.93 -4.73
C VAL A 180 -2.55 0.73 -5.04
N GLY A 181 -2.56 0.24 -6.27
CA GLY A 181 -1.73 -0.88 -6.73
C GLY A 181 -2.23 -2.28 -6.36
N VAL A 182 -3.43 -2.42 -5.79
CA VAL A 182 -3.94 -3.74 -5.36
C VAL A 182 -4.25 -4.69 -6.54
N ASP A 183 -4.75 -4.19 -7.67
CA ASP A 183 -4.90 -5.03 -8.87
C ASP A 183 -3.54 -5.55 -9.35
N PHE A 184 -2.53 -4.67 -9.39
CA PHE A 184 -1.16 -5.08 -9.71
C PHE A 184 -0.65 -6.13 -8.70
N TRP A 185 -0.82 -5.89 -7.40
CA TRP A 185 -0.45 -6.84 -6.35
C TRP A 185 -1.03 -8.23 -6.58
N MET A 186 -2.32 -8.33 -6.88
CA MET A 186 -2.99 -9.61 -7.11
C MET A 186 -2.48 -10.33 -8.36
N ARG A 187 -2.20 -9.57 -9.42
CA ARG A 187 -1.65 -10.11 -10.68
C ARG A 187 -0.24 -10.67 -10.51
N MET A 188 0.59 -10.08 -9.65
CA MET A 188 1.95 -10.57 -9.38
C MET A 188 2.01 -11.60 -8.23
N SER A 189 1.01 -11.66 -7.35
CA SER A 189 1.06 -12.51 -6.15
C SER A 189 0.43 -13.90 -6.31
N TYR A 190 -0.53 -14.10 -7.22
CA TYR A 190 -1.18 -15.43 -7.32
C TYR A 190 -0.20 -16.61 -7.59
N PRO A 191 0.93 -16.45 -8.31
CA PRO A 191 1.88 -17.56 -8.50
C PRO A 191 2.54 -18.02 -7.19
N ILE A 192 2.64 -17.16 -6.18
CA ILE A 192 3.18 -17.49 -4.84
C ILE A 192 2.45 -18.69 -4.23
N TYR A 193 1.13 -18.74 -4.41
CA TYR A 193 0.24 -19.66 -3.71
C TYR A 193 -0.11 -20.91 -4.53
N ARG A 194 0.10 -20.87 -5.85
CA ARG A 194 -0.29 -21.91 -6.81
C ARG A 194 -1.66 -22.51 -6.47
N HIS A 195 -2.63 -21.61 -6.27
CA HIS A 195 -3.98 -21.95 -5.85
C HIS A 195 -4.99 -21.55 -6.94
N PRO A 196 -5.74 -22.50 -7.53
CA PRO A 196 -6.58 -22.22 -8.70
C PRO A 196 -7.64 -21.14 -8.49
N ALA A 197 -8.39 -21.17 -7.37
CA ALA A 197 -9.47 -20.20 -7.15
C ALA A 197 -8.91 -18.77 -7.01
N LEU A 198 -7.91 -18.58 -6.15
CA LEU A 198 -7.19 -17.31 -6.02
C LEU A 198 -6.62 -16.83 -7.36
N THR A 199 -6.08 -17.73 -8.19
CA THR A 199 -5.57 -17.39 -9.52
C THR A 199 -6.66 -16.76 -10.39
N GLU A 200 -7.85 -17.35 -10.43
CA GLU A 200 -8.98 -16.82 -11.19
C GLU A 200 -9.52 -15.52 -10.58
N HIS A 201 -9.58 -15.41 -9.26
CA HIS A 201 -9.98 -14.17 -8.58
C HIS A 201 -9.01 -13.02 -8.81
N SER A 202 -7.70 -13.29 -8.86
CA SER A 202 -6.68 -12.33 -9.24
C SER A 202 -6.81 -11.92 -10.70
N LYS A 203 -7.01 -12.88 -11.62
CA LYS A 203 -7.11 -12.59 -13.06
C LYS A 203 -8.35 -11.79 -13.45
N THR A 204 -9.46 -12.00 -12.76
CA THR A 204 -10.73 -11.27 -12.96
C THR A 204 -10.80 -9.93 -12.21
N GLY A 205 -9.78 -9.61 -11.42
CA GLY A 205 -9.73 -8.43 -10.54
C GLY A 205 -10.71 -8.49 -9.37
N LEU A 206 -11.36 -9.63 -9.11
CA LEU A 206 -12.26 -9.77 -7.96
C LEU A 206 -11.50 -9.67 -6.64
N ALA A 207 -10.35 -10.35 -6.53
CA ALA A 207 -9.47 -10.28 -5.36
C ALA A 207 -9.07 -8.84 -5.04
N ALA A 208 -8.74 -8.06 -6.07
CA ALA A 208 -8.38 -6.66 -5.94
C ALA A 208 -9.55 -5.81 -5.42
N ARG A 209 -10.75 -5.98 -6.01
CA ARG A 209 -11.96 -5.25 -5.57
C ARG A 209 -12.31 -5.54 -4.12
N MET A 210 -12.23 -6.80 -3.69
CA MET A 210 -12.52 -7.20 -2.29
C MET A 210 -11.52 -6.63 -1.28
N ALA A 211 -10.27 -6.43 -1.66
CA ALA A 211 -9.24 -5.91 -0.75
C ALA A 211 -9.07 -4.38 -0.79
N THR A 212 -9.67 -3.70 -1.78
CA THR A 212 -9.38 -2.28 -2.06
C THR A 212 -9.73 -1.36 -0.88
N ARG A 213 -10.95 -1.45 -0.32
CA ARG A 213 -11.36 -0.53 0.76
C ARG A 213 -10.51 -0.73 2.00
N GLY A 214 -10.28 -1.98 2.41
CA GLY A 214 -9.44 -2.30 3.57
C GLY A 214 -8.01 -1.75 3.47
N LEU A 215 -7.38 -1.88 2.30
CA LEU A 215 -6.04 -1.34 2.06
C LEU A 215 -6.04 0.19 1.99
N ALA A 216 -6.93 0.77 1.19
CA ALA A 216 -6.97 2.21 0.94
C ALA A 216 -7.34 2.98 2.21
N VAL A 217 -8.36 2.56 2.97
CA VAL A 217 -8.78 3.26 4.21
C VAL A 217 -7.64 3.32 5.23
N VAL A 218 -6.95 2.19 5.45
CA VAL A 218 -5.81 2.14 6.37
C VAL A 218 -4.68 3.03 5.84
N ASN A 219 -4.28 2.85 4.58
CA ASN A 219 -3.21 3.63 3.97
C ASN A 219 -3.48 5.13 4.07
N ASP A 220 -4.67 5.55 3.63
CA ASP A 220 -5.12 6.94 3.59
C ASP A 220 -5.10 7.60 4.96
N PHE A 221 -5.53 6.90 6.02
CA PHE A 221 -5.52 7.46 7.36
C PHE A 221 -4.09 7.78 7.82
N TYR A 222 -3.17 6.83 7.63
CA TYR A 222 -1.79 7.00 8.10
C TYR A 222 -0.91 7.82 7.16
N SER A 223 -1.29 7.98 5.88
CA SER A 223 -0.58 8.82 4.91
C SER A 223 -1.14 10.25 4.78
N TYR A 224 -2.33 10.53 5.32
CA TYR A 224 -3.06 11.79 5.11
C TYR A 224 -2.20 13.04 5.25
N ASP A 225 -1.44 13.17 6.34
CA ASP A 225 -0.66 14.38 6.63
C ASP A 225 0.50 14.56 5.63
N ARG A 226 1.15 13.48 5.22
CA ARG A 226 2.19 13.51 4.17
C ARG A 226 1.57 13.93 2.83
N GLU A 227 0.50 13.26 2.43
CA GLU A 227 -0.14 13.49 1.13
C GLU A 227 -0.67 14.92 1.03
N ARG A 228 -1.29 15.42 2.11
CA ARG A 228 -1.74 16.81 2.22
C ARG A 228 -0.57 17.78 2.10
N ALA A 229 0.56 17.53 2.76
CA ALA A 229 1.75 18.37 2.68
C ALA A 229 2.36 18.41 1.27
N LEU A 230 2.19 17.34 0.49
CA LEU A 230 2.64 17.25 -0.90
C LEU A 230 1.60 17.71 -1.92
N GLY A 231 0.43 18.19 -1.49
CA GLY A 231 -0.66 18.61 -2.38
C GLY A 231 -1.34 17.45 -3.12
N GLN A 232 -1.14 16.21 -2.67
CA GLN A 232 -1.80 15.04 -3.24
C GLN A 232 -3.28 14.99 -2.81
N ILE A 233 -4.12 14.55 -3.74
CA ILE A 233 -5.58 14.53 -3.55
C ILE A 233 -6.17 13.13 -3.41
N THR A 234 -5.38 12.07 -3.60
CA THR A 234 -5.90 10.70 -3.56
C THR A 234 -6.03 10.15 -2.14
N ASN A 235 -6.92 10.73 -1.34
CA ASN A 235 -7.15 10.28 0.03
C ASN A 235 -8.62 10.43 0.41
N CYS A 236 -9.27 9.34 0.84
CA CYS A 236 -10.70 9.35 1.14
C CYS A 236 -11.06 10.29 2.30
N PHE A 237 -10.15 10.54 3.26
CA PHE A 237 -10.40 11.45 4.39
C PHE A 237 -10.46 12.93 3.97
N ARG A 238 -10.18 13.25 2.70
CA ARG A 238 -10.46 14.58 2.13
C ARG A 238 -11.94 14.78 1.77
N LEU A 239 -12.76 13.72 1.83
CA LEU A 239 -14.21 13.77 1.60
C LEU A 239 -15.01 14.14 2.86
N CYS A 240 -14.34 14.33 4.00
CA CYS A 240 -14.91 14.89 5.23
C CYS A 240 -14.06 16.05 5.73
N ASP A 241 -14.63 16.89 6.59
CA ASP A 241 -13.89 17.89 7.34
C ASP A 241 -13.19 17.26 8.55
N MET A 242 -11.89 17.00 8.42
CA MET A 242 -11.05 16.46 9.50
C MET A 242 -10.98 17.38 10.74
N ALA A 243 -11.27 18.68 10.60
CA ALA A 243 -11.28 19.62 11.72
C ALA A 243 -12.58 19.52 12.54
N ASP A 244 -13.69 19.15 11.90
CA ASP A 244 -14.96 18.84 12.56
C ASP A 244 -14.93 17.40 13.11
N GLU A 245 -14.85 17.28 14.43
CA GLU A 245 -14.80 15.98 15.12
C GLU A 245 -16.03 15.12 14.83
N ALA A 246 -17.22 15.72 14.70
CA ALA A 246 -18.45 14.99 14.47
C ALA A 246 -18.51 14.46 13.02
N ASP A 247 -18.10 15.28 12.04
CA ASP A 247 -18.00 14.84 10.65
C ASP A 247 -16.95 13.74 10.49
N PHE A 248 -15.75 13.95 11.04
CA PHE A 248 -14.68 12.95 11.01
C PHE A 248 -15.13 11.62 11.61
N ARG A 249 -15.68 11.61 12.84
CA ARG A 249 -16.06 10.35 13.51
C ARG A 249 -17.16 9.62 12.75
N ARG A 250 -18.12 10.35 12.18
CA ARG A 250 -19.16 9.78 11.32
C ARG A 250 -18.54 9.16 10.07
N PHE A 251 -17.65 9.88 9.39
CA PHE A 251 -16.98 9.39 8.18
C PHE A 251 -16.10 8.18 8.48
N PHE A 252 -15.29 8.22 9.54
CA PHE A 252 -14.43 7.12 9.96
C PHE A 252 -15.23 5.87 10.33
N GLN A 253 -16.35 6.01 11.06
CA GLN A 253 -17.24 4.87 11.34
C GLN A 253 -17.77 4.26 10.03
N ALA A 254 -18.23 5.07 9.07
CA ALA A 254 -18.68 4.56 7.78
C ALA A 254 -17.57 3.79 7.03
N ARG A 255 -16.30 4.21 7.15
CA ARG A 255 -15.16 3.46 6.59
C ARG A 255 -14.89 2.15 7.33
N LEU A 256 -15.09 2.10 8.65
CA LEU A 256 -15.01 0.84 9.40
C LEU A 256 -16.14 -0.11 9.02
N ASP A 257 -17.35 0.39 8.79
CA ASP A 257 -18.50 -0.41 8.35
C ASP A 257 -18.25 -0.97 6.94
N ASP A 258 -17.73 -0.15 6.02
CA ASP A 258 -17.27 -0.58 4.69
C ASP A 258 -16.25 -1.73 4.78
N MET A 259 -15.26 -1.61 5.67
CA MET A 259 -14.26 -2.64 5.88
C MET A 259 -14.85 -3.90 6.52
N ALA A 260 -15.75 -3.77 7.49
CA ALA A 260 -16.40 -4.90 8.15
C ALA A 260 -17.19 -5.74 7.14
N GLU A 261 -17.97 -5.08 6.27
CA GLU A 261 -18.71 -5.74 5.19
C GLU A 261 -17.77 -6.53 4.25
N ASP A 262 -16.68 -5.90 3.80
CA ASP A 262 -15.70 -6.58 2.94
C ASP A 262 -15.05 -7.78 3.64
N LEU A 263 -14.66 -7.65 4.91
CA LEU A 263 -14.03 -8.72 5.68
C LEU A 263 -15.00 -9.90 5.90
N GLU A 264 -16.29 -9.63 6.13
CA GLU A 264 -17.32 -10.67 6.21
C GLU A 264 -17.53 -11.37 4.86
N CYS A 265 -17.60 -10.62 3.77
CA CYS A 265 -17.72 -11.18 2.42
C CYS A 265 -16.48 -11.98 2.00
N ILE A 266 -15.28 -11.54 2.38
CA ILE A 266 -14.04 -12.30 2.20
C ILE A 266 -14.11 -13.65 2.94
N GLY A 267 -14.77 -13.70 4.10
CA GLY A 267 -15.03 -14.92 4.85
C GLY A 267 -15.80 -16.01 4.09
N ALA A 268 -16.48 -15.67 2.99
CA ALA A 268 -17.23 -16.60 2.16
C ALA A 268 -16.40 -17.27 1.04
N PHE A 269 -15.15 -16.84 0.81
CA PHE A 269 -14.24 -17.52 -0.12
C PHE A 269 -13.72 -18.85 0.45
N ASP A 270 -13.07 -19.65 -0.39
CA ASP A 270 -12.33 -20.83 0.09
C ASP A 270 -11.22 -20.44 1.07
N ASP A 271 -10.78 -21.39 1.90
CA ASP A 271 -9.84 -21.13 3.00
C ASP A 271 -8.56 -20.42 2.57
N VAL A 272 -7.96 -20.80 1.44
CA VAL A 272 -6.69 -20.22 0.99
C VAL A 272 -6.93 -18.79 0.48
N THR A 273 -7.93 -18.58 -0.36
CA THR A 273 -8.26 -17.25 -0.87
C THR A 273 -8.65 -16.31 0.27
N ARG A 274 -9.49 -16.76 1.22
CA ARG A 274 -9.88 -16.00 2.41
C ARG A 274 -8.64 -15.55 3.17
N ASP A 275 -7.78 -16.50 3.57
CA ASP A 275 -6.61 -16.19 4.39
C ASP A 275 -5.66 -15.22 3.68
N VAL A 276 -5.43 -15.39 2.37
CA VAL A 276 -4.59 -14.47 1.58
C VAL A 276 -5.15 -13.05 1.56
N LEU A 277 -6.45 -12.89 1.37
CA LEU A 277 -7.07 -11.55 1.35
C LEU A 277 -7.10 -10.91 2.73
N LEU A 278 -7.41 -11.67 3.79
CA LEU A 278 -7.40 -11.17 5.16
C LEU A 278 -5.98 -10.81 5.62
N ASP A 279 -4.98 -11.66 5.35
CA ASP A 279 -3.57 -11.41 5.68
C ASP A 279 -3.04 -10.19 4.91
N LEU A 280 -3.49 -9.95 3.67
CA LEU A 280 -3.13 -8.75 2.93
C LEU A 280 -3.61 -7.46 3.61
N ILE A 281 -4.88 -7.41 3.99
CA ILE A 281 -5.46 -6.20 4.59
C ILE A 281 -4.89 -5.98 6.00
N HIS A 282 -4.85 -7.03 6.82
CA HIS A 282 -4.36 -6.95 8.19
C HIS A 282 -2.85 -6.74 8.26
N GLY A 283 -2.08 -7.44 7.43
CA GLY A 283 -0.64 -7.26 7.29
C GLY A 283 -0.27 -5.84 6.90
N ASN A 284 -1.03 -5.23 5.99
CA ASN A 284 -0.85 -3.83 5.61
C ASN A 284 -1.06 -2.90 6.81
N PHE A 285 -2.07 -3.13 7.65
CA PHE A 285 -2.27 -2.38 8.90
C PHE A 285 -1.11 -2.56 9.89
N VAL A 286 -0.64 -3.79 10.09
CA VAL A 286 0.48 -4.09 11.00
C VAL A 286 1.77 -3.44 10.52
N TRP A 287 2.07 -3.48 9.22
CA TRP A 287 3.22 -2.78 8.65
C TRP A 287 3.07 -1.26 8.77
N THR A 288 1.92 -0.71 8.35
CA THR A 288 1.66 0.74 8.33
C THR A 288 1.84 1.38 9.71
N THR A 289 1.37 0.72 10.77
CA THR A 289 1.46 1.25 12.14
C THR A 289 2.85 1.14 12.78
N ARG A 290 3.77 0.36 12.19
CA ARG A 290 5.10 0.07 12.73
C ARG A 290 6.23 0.67 11.89
N ASP A 291 6.03 0.81 10.58
CA ASP A 291 7.09 1.20 9.65
C ASP A 291 7.39 2.70 9.71
N LEU A 292 8.67 3.04 9.52
CA LEU A 292 9.15 4.42 9.51
C LEU A 292 8.47 5.28 8.44
N ARG A 293 7.97 4.70 7.34
CA ARG A 293 7.27 5.43 6.26
C ARG A 293 6.08 6.23 6.74
N TYR A 294 5.45 5.86 7.86
CA TYR A 294 4.24 6.52 8.37
C TYR A 294 4.44 7.25 9.71
N GLN A 295 5.63 7.15 10.34
CA GLN A 295 5.88 7.78 11.65
C GLN A 295 6.08 9.29 11.58
N ALA A 296 6.39 9.82 10.39
CA ALA A 296 6.56 11.26 10.17
C ALA A 296 6.12 11.65 8.75
N PRO A 297 5.61 12.88 8.54
CA PRO A 297 5.19 13.33 7.22
C PRO A 297 6.30 13.25 6.16
N VAL A 298 7.54 13.59 6.53
CA VAL A 298 8.72 13.50 5.65
C VAL A 298 9.93 12.99 6.43
N ASN A 299 10.61 11.97 5.91
CA ASN A 299 11.83 11.38 6.45
C ASN A 299 12.69 10.73 5.34
N ASP A 300 13.75 10.02 5.73
CA ASP A 300 14.73 9.44 4.82
C ASP A 300 14.23 8.21 4.03
N VAL A 301 13.07 7.64 4.38
CA VAL A 301 12.46 6.50 3.67
C VAL A 301 11.21 6.86 2.86
N ASN A 302 10.57 8.02 3.11
CA ASN A 302 9.35 8.45 2.41
C ASN A 302 9.47 9.82 1.69
N SER A 303 10.65 10.44 1.73
CA SER A 303 10.88 11.72 1.05
C SER A 303 10.76 11.60 -0.47
N ARG A 304 10.21 12.64 -1.08
CA ARG A 304 10.09 12.77 -2.54
C ARG A 304 11.47 12.62 -3.20
N ILE A 305 11.57 11.75 -4.19
CA ILE A 305 12.78 11.57 -5.00
C ILE A 305 12.76 12.62 -6.12
N ARG A 306 13.78 13.48 -6.14
CA ARG A 306 13.97 14.58 -7.11
C ARG A 306 15.22 14.35 -7.95
#